data_AF-A0A0R0AI07-F1
#
_entry.id   AF-A0A0R0AI07-F1
#
_cell.length_a   1.000
_cell.length_b   1.000
_cell.length_c   1.000
_cell.angle_alpha   90.00
_cell.angle_beta   90.00
_cell.angle_gamma   90.00
#
_symmetry.space_group_name_H-M   'P 1'
#
loop_
_entity.id
_entity.type
_entity.pdbx_description
1 polymer ?
#
loop_
_entity_poly.entity_id
_entity_poly.type
_entity_poly.pdbx_seq_one_letter_code
_entity_poly.pdbx_strand_id
1 'polypeptide(L)' 'MKIGQLARAVGCNAQSIRHYESLGLLPPSQRTPTGHRRYGEEDLARLLRVRRARRQGLSLTEIRALLWTEAAPAGDDGQG' A
#
# COMPACT_ATOMS: atom_id res chain seq x y z
N MET A 1 9.47 -7.79 -2.09
CA MET A 1 10.26 -6.66 -2.63
C MET A 1 10.75 -5.74 -1.52
N LYS A 2 11.92 -5.10 -1.68
CA LYS A 2 12.38 -3.99 -0.82
C LYS A 2 11.70 -2.67 -1.21
N ILE A 3 11.69 -1.67 -0.32
CA ILE A 3 11.07 -0.36 -0.60
C ILE A 3 11.59 0.30 -1.89
N GLY A 4 12.89 0.16 -2.19
CA GLY A 4 13.48 0.73 -3.40
C GLY A 4 13.01 0.05 -4.69
N GLN A 5 12.77 -1.27 -4.64
CA GLN A 5 12.19 -2.00 -5.77
C GLN A 5 10.74 -1.60 -6.00
N LEU A 6 9.96 -1.49 -4.91
CA LEU A 6 8.57 -1.04 -4.95
C LEU A 6 8.46 0.39 -5.49
N ALA A 7 9.32 1.30 -5.02
CA ALA A 7 9.39 2.68 -5.47
C ALA A 7 9.60 2.77 -6.99
N ARG A 8 10.56 2.01 -7.53
CA ARG A 8 10.81 1.93 -8.97
C ARG A 8 9.63 1.36 -9.73
N ALA A 9 9.03 0.27 -9.25
CA ALA A 9 7.88 -0.37 -9.91
C ALA A 9 6.65 0.55 -9.95
N VAL A 10 6.39 1.30 -8.87
CA VAL A 10 5.29 2.26 -8.79
C VAL A 10 5.62 3.55 -9.55
N GLY A 11 6.89 3.86 -9.79
CA GLY A 11 7.34 5.13 -10.36
C GLY A 11 7.24 6.29 -9.36
N CYS A 12 7.54 6.03 -8.09
CA CYS A 12 7.63 7.03 -7.03
C CYS A 12 8.97 6.89 -6.27
N ASN A 13 9.21 7.75 -5.29
CA ASN A 13 10.38 7.62 -4.42
C ASN A 13 10.04 6.85 -3.13
N ALA A 14 11.06 6.30 -2.47
CA ALA A 14 10.87 5.56 -1.21
C ALA A 14 10.24 6.43 -0.10
N GLN A 15 10.49 7.75 -0.11
CA GLN A 15 9.88 8.69 0.83
C GLN A 15 8.37 8.81 0.65
N SER A 16 7.86 8.77 -0.58
CA SER A 16 6.43 8.77 -0.89
C SER A 16 5.77 7.51 -0.34
N ILE A 17 6.43 6.35 -0.48
CA ILE A 17 5.93 5.09 0.10
C ILE A 17 5.84 5.20 1.62
N ARG A 18 6.89 5.68 2.30
CA ARG A 18 6.85 5.90 3.76
C ARG A 18 5.77 6.88 4.18
N HIS A 19 5.56 7.93 3.40
CA HIS A 19 4.51 8.90 3.64
C HIS A 19 3.12 8.26 3.50
N TYR A 20 2.89 7.44 2.46
CA TYR A 20 1.65 6.69 2.29
C TYR A 20 1.43 5.67 3.41
N GLU A 21 2.47 5.01 3.89
CA GLU A 21 2.36 4.14 5.07
C GLU A 21 1.96 4.93 6.32
N SER A 22 2.56 6.10 6.55
CA SER A 22 2.23 6.97 7.70
C SER A 22 0.78 7.45 7.66
N LEU A 23 0.27 7.74 6.47
CA LEU A 23 -1.13 8.12 6.26
C LEU A 23 -2.11 6.94 6.32
N GLY A 24 -1.59 5.72 6.50
CA GLY A 24 -2.38 4.51 6.45
C GLY A 24 -3.05 4.35 5.09
N LEU A 25 -2.29 4.43 3.99
CA LEU A 25 -2.72 4.06 2.63
C LEU A 25 -2.26 2.65 2.23
N LEU A 26 -1.32 2.11 3.00
CA LEU A 26 -0.82 0.75 2.91
C LEU A 26 -1.23 0.01 4.19
N PRO A 27 -1.48 -1.30 4.12
CA PRO A 27 -1.76 -2.08 5.32
C PRO A 27 -0.52 -2.03 6.24
N PRO A 28 -0.70 -2.16 7.56
CA PRO A 28 0.43 -2.26 8.48
C PRO A 28 1.28 -3.47 8.04
N SER A 29 2.46 -3.17 7.48
CA SER A 29 3.38 -4.20 7.00
C SER A 29 3.59 -5.27 8.07
N GLN A 30 3.42 -6.54 7.71
CA GLN A 30 3.90 -7.63 8.55
C GLN A 30 5.41 -7.43 8.73
N ARG A 31 5.83 -7.06 9.94
CA ARG A 31 7.24 -6.99 10.28
C ARG A 31 7.78 -8.41 10.09
N THR A 32 8.68 -8.60 9.14
CA THR A 32 9.33 -9.91 9.04
C THR A 32 10.14 -10.16 10.32
N PRO A 33 10.37 -11.44 10.71
CA PRO A 33 11.16 -11.79 11.88
C PRO A 33 12.57 -11.17 11.89
N THR A 34 13.10 -10.82 10.71
CA THR A 34 14.40 -10.18 10.51
C THR A 34 14.37 -8.64 10.58
N GLY A 35 13.24 -8.04 10.98
CA GLY A 35 13.11 -6.60 11.19
C GLY A 35 12.98 -5.77 9.90
N HIS A 36 12.97 -6.41 8.72
CA HIS A 36 12.85 -5.71 7.45
C HIS A 36 11.40 -5.69 6.93
N ARG A 37 10.96 -4.55 6.39
CA ARG A 37 9.72 -4.46 5.62
C ARG A 37 9.89 -5.19 4.29
N ARG A 38 9.03 -6.18 4.04
CA ARG A 38 8.85 -6.78 2.72
C ARG A 38 7.52 -6.30 2.16
N TYR A 39 7.56 -5.87 0.91
CA TYR A 39 6.38 -5.50 0.14
C TYR A 39 6.02 -6.59 -0.85
N GLY A 40 4.73 -6.93 -0.91
CA GLY A 40 4.17 -7.91 -1.83
C GLY A 40 3.63 -7.27 -3.12
N GLU A 41 3.04 -8.10 -3.96
CA GLU A 41 2.35 -7.66 -5.18
C GLU A 41 1.08 -6.86 -4.85
N GLU A 42 0.41 -7.18 -3.75
CA GLU A 42 -0.74 -6.41 -3.25
C GLU A 42 -0.38 -4.96 -2.91
N ASP A 43 0.78 -4.75 -2.26
CA ASP A 43 1.28 -3.39 -1.96
C ASP A 43 1.56 -2.60 -3.24
N LEU A 44 2.11 -3.27 -4.25
CA LEU A 44 2.35 -2.69 -5.57
C LEU A 44 1.03 -2.31 -6.25
N ALA A 45 0.08 -3.23 -6.33
CA ALA A 45 -1.23 -2.98 -6.93
C ALA A 45 -1.95 -1.82 -6.23
N ARG A 46 -1.91 -1.78 -4.89
CA ARG A 46 -2.48 -0.71 -4.08
C ARG A 46 -1.83 0.65 -4.38
N LEU A 47 -0.50 0.70 -4.44
CA LEU A 47 0.22 1.94 -4.75
C LEU A 47 0.00 2.43 -6.19
N LEU A 48 -0.18 1.52 -7.15
CA LEU A 48 -0.56 1.89 -8.51
C LEU A 48 -1.96 2.51 -8.55
N ARG A 49 -2.91 2.02 -7.74
CA ARG A 49 -4.23 2.64 -7.57
C ARG A 49 -4.11 4.03 -6.95
N VAL A 50 -3.34 4.18 -5.86
CA VAL A 50 -3.04 5.50 -5.25
C VAL A 50 -2.51 6.46 -6.32
N ARG A 51 -1.53 6.03 -7.12
CA ARG A 51 -0.93 6.86 -8.17
C ARG A 51 -1.95 7.25 -9.25
N ARG A 52 -2.80 6.32 -9.67
CA ARG A 52 -3.85 6.59 -10.66
C ARG A 52 -4.87 7.60 -10.13
N ALA A 53 -5.33 7.43 -8.90
CA ALA A 53 -6.30 8.30 -8.27
C ALA A 53 -5.73 9.72 -8.03
N ARG A 54 -4.45 9.83 -7.62
CA ARG A 54 -3.77 11.14 -7.53
C ARG A 54 -3.72 11.88 -8.86
N ARG A 55 -3.54 11.16 -9.98
CA ARG A 55 -3.56 11.78 -11.33
C ARG A 55 -4.95 12.29 -11.73
N GLN A 56 -6.01 11.83 -11.08
CA GLN A 56 -7.37 12.31 -11.29
C GLN A 56 -7.72 13.52 -10.42
N GLY A 57 -6.78 13.99 -9.57
CA GLY A 57 -7.00 15.13 -8.68
C GLY A 57 -7.54 14.76 -7.30
N LEU A 58 -7.73 13.48 -6.99
CA LEU A 58 -8.19 13.02 -5.68
C LEU A 58 -7.12 13.30 -4.61
N SER A 59 -7.57 13.77 -3.45
CA SER A 59 -6.74 13.93 -2.26
C SER A 59 -6.36 12.58 -1.66
N LEU A 60 -5.27 12.53 -0.89
CA LEU A 60 -4.86 11.30 -0.22
C LEU A 60 -5.93 10.77 0.75
N THR A 61 -6.74 11.65 1.34
CA THR A 61 -7.86 11.29 2.20
C THR A 61 -8.97 10.58 1.43
N GLU A 62 -9.36 11.10 0.26
CA GLU A 62 -10.36 10.48 -0.60
C GLU A 62 -9.87 9.13 -1.14
N ILE A 63 -8.60 9.08 -1.56
CA ILE A 63 -7.96 7.84 -2.02
C ILE A 63 -7.97 6.80 -0.91
N ARG A 64 -7.69 7.19 0.33
CA ARG A 64 -7.78 6.30 1.48
C ARG A 64 -9.19 5.76 1.64
N ALA A 65 -10.22 6.61 1.60
CA ALA A 65 -11.60 6.15 1.71
C ALA A 65 -11.95 5.13 0.61
N LEU A 66 -11.57 5.38 -0.64
CA LEU A 66 -11.80 4.48 -1.77
C LEU A 66 -11.13 3.11 -1.57
N LEU A 67 -9.87 3.10 -1.13
CA LEU A 67 -9.12 1.87 -0.92
C LEU A 67 -9.66 1.00 0.21
N TRP A 68 -10.35 1.58 1.20
CA TRP A 68 -10.97 0.84 2.30
C TRP A 68 -12.40 0.39 1.99
N THR A 69 -13.13 1.14 1.16
CA THR A 69 -14.44 0.70 0.64
C THR A 69 -14.30 -0.52 -0.28
N GLU A 70 -13.26 -0.56 -1.11
CA GLU A 70 -13.04 -1.68 -2.04
C GLU A 70 -12.43 -2.90 -1.34
N ALA A 71 -11.81 -2.70 -0.17
CA ALA A 71 -11.37 -3.77 0.71
C ALA A 71 -12.55 -4.33 1.52
N ALA A 72 -13.54 -4.91 0.84
CA ALA A 72 -14.42 -5.88 1.50
C ALA A 72 -13.54 -6.99 2.11
N PRO A 73 -13.83 -7.47 3.33
CA PRO A 73 -12.94 -8.36 4.03
C PRO A 73 -12.79 -9.65 3.22
N ALA A 74 -11.56 -9.99 2.87
CA ALA A 74 -11.19 -11.38 2.73
C ALA A 74 -11.40 -12.00 4.13
N GLY A 75 -12.62 -12.48 4.39
CA GLY A 75 -12.91 -13.37 5.51
C GLY A 75 -12.01 -14.60 5.38
N ASP A 76 -11.24 -14.87 6.42
CA ASP A 76 -11.53 -16.01 7.30
C ASP A 76 -11.03 -17.33 6.69
N ASP A 77 -9.69 -17.51 6.73
CA ASP A 77 -9.13 -18.86 6.73
C ASP A 77 -8.98 -19.27 8.20
N GLY A 78 -10.07 -19.84 8.72
CA GLY A 78 -10.09 -20.51 10.02
C GLY A 78 -8.93 -21.49 10.14
N GLN A 79 -8.12 -21.31 11.17
CA GLN A 79 -7.29 -22.39 11.70
C GLN A 79 -8.13 -23.14 12.72
N GLY A 80 -8.66 -24.29 12.29
CA GLY A 80 -9.10 -25.36 13.19
C GLY A 80 -7.94 -26.12 13.80
#